data_AF-A0A4Y3R8H8-F1
#
_entry.id   AF-A0A4Y3R8H8-F1
#
_cell.length_a   1.000
_cell.length_b   1.000
_cell.length_c   1.000
_cell.angle_alpha   90.00
_cell.angle_beta   90.00
_cell.angle_gamma   90.00
#
_symmetry.space_group_name_H-M   'P 1'
#
loop_
_entity.id
_entity.type
_entity.pdbx_description
1 polymer ?
#
loop_
_entity_poly.entity_id
_entity_poly.type
_entity_poly.pdbx_seq_one_letter_code
_entity_poly.pdbx_strand_id
1 'polypeptide(L)'
;MIVRIMGEGQVKLDDSHFAELNKLDDELLAEVEGGDEEGFRRTLGALLDAVRRLGSPLPADALEPSELILPAPDASLDEVRGMLTDDGLIPG
;
A
#
# COMPACT_ATOMS: atom_id res chain seq x y z
N MET A 1 -10.56 1.58 8.51
CA MET A 1 -9.25 0.99 8.87
C MET A 1 -8.12 2.02 9.04
N ILE A 2 -7.05 1.67 9.76
CA ILE A 2 -5.78 2.44 9.81
C ILE A 2 -4.71 1.80 8.91
N VAL A 3 -4.20 2.59 7.96
CA VAL A 3 -3.12 2.21 7.04
C VAL A 3 -1.85 2.97 7.40
N ARG A 4 -0.72 2.27 7.52
CA ARG A 4 0.61 2.88 7.72
C ARG A 4 1.39 2.82 6.43
N ILE A 5 1.82 3.97 5.92
CA ILE A 5 2.83 4.04 4.85
C ILE A 5 4.19 4.22 5.51
N MET A 6 5.12 3.30 5.25
CA MET A 6 6.47 3.35 5.82
C MET A 6 7.16 4.67 5.43
N GLY A 7 7.66 5.40 6.44
CA GLY A 7 8.32 6.70 6.24
C GLY A 7 7.39 7.91 6.17
N GLU A 8 6.07 7.72 6.04
CA GLU A 8 5.10 8.83 5.93
C GLU A 8 4.16 8.96 7.14
N GLY A 9 3.82 7.85 7.80
CA GLY A 9 2.95 7.84 8.97
C GLY A 9 1.65 7.08 8.73
N GLN A 10 0.57 7.51 9.40
CA GLN A 10 -0.70 6.80 9.40
C GLN A 10 -1.79 7.58 8.67
N VAL A 11 -2.62 6.83 7.95
CA VAL A 11 -3.77 7.34 7.20
C VAL A 11 -5.00 6.56 7.65
N LYS A 12 -6.06 7.27 8.01
CA LYS A 12 -7.36 6.68 8.29
C LYS A 12 -8.15 6.58 6.99
N LEU A 13 -8.55 5.37 6.64
CA LEU A 13 -9.36 5.05 5.47
C LEU A 13 -10.70 4.47 5.88
N ASP A 14 -11.74 4.76 5.11
CA ASP A 14 -13.02 4.08 5.24
C ASP A 14 -12.98 2.73 4.52
N ASP A 15 -13.61 1.72 5.11
CA ASP A 15 -13.58 0.34 4.59
C ASP A 15 -14.29 0.24 3.22
N SER A 16 -15.15 1.20 2.88
CA SER A 16 -15.77 1.29 1.55
C SER A 16 -14.77 1.49 0.40
N HIS A 17 -13.55 1.95 0.69
CA HIS A 17 -12.49 2.15 -0.30
C HIS A 17 -11.65 0.88 -0.56
N PHE A 18 -11.87 -0.19 0.19
CA PHE A 18 -11.08 -1.42 0.11
C PHE A 18 -11.10 -2.06 -1.29
N ALA A 19 -12.27 -2.06 -1.94
CA ALA A 19 -12.42 -2.65 -3.27
C ALA A 19 -11.62 -1.92 -4.37
N GLU A 20 -11.31 -0.63 -4.18
CA GLU A 20 -10.43 0.12 -5.10
C GLU A 20 -8.97 -0.18 -4.82
N LEU A 21 -8.59 -0.26 -3.55
CA LEU A 21 -7.22 -0.57 -3.14
C LEU A 21 -6.83 -2.01 -3.49
N ASN A 22 -7.71 -3.00 -3.31
CA ASN A 22 -7.44 -4.39 -3.68
C ASN A 22 -7.13 -4.56 -5.16
N LYS A 23 -7.77 -3.78 -6.05
CA LYS A 23 -7.45 -3.84 -7.48
C LYS A 23 -6.03 -3.37 -7.78
N LEU A 24 -5.60 -2.29 -7.14
CA LEU A 24 -4.25 -1.78 -7.28
C LEU A 24 -3.23 -2.73 -6.63
N ASP A 25 -3.61 -3.43 -5.57
CA ASP A 25 -2.79 -4.45 -4.92
C ASP A 25 -2.65 -5.72 -5.77
N ASP A 26 -3.73 -6.21 -6.38
CA ASP A 26 -3.70 -7.32 -7.34
C ASP A 26 -2.79 -7.01 -8.53
N GLU A 27 -2.88 -5.79 -9.06
CA GLU A 27 -1.98 -5.30 -10.10
C GLU A 27 -0.53 -5.25 -9.58
N LEU A 28 -0.29 -4.72 -8.38
CA LEU A 28 1.05 -4.62 -7.80
C LEU A 28 1.69 -6.01 -7.62
N LEU A 29 0.92 -6.97 -7.12
CA LEU A 29 1.34 -8.36 -6.98
C LEU A 29 1.78 -8.94 -8.32
N ALA A 30 0.96 -8.77 -9.37
CA ALA A 30 1.29 -9.26 -10.70
C ALA A 30 2.58 -8.64 -11.27
N GLU A 31 2.81 -7.34 -11.08
CA GLU A 31 4.02 -6.65 -11.52
C GLU A 31 5.27 -7.15 -10.75
N VAL A 32 5.14 -7.41 -9.45
CA VAL A 32 6.24 -7.95 -8.61
C VAL A 32 6.55 -9.40 -8.96
N GLU A 33 5.54 -10.25 -9.17
CA GLU A 33 5.72 -11.63 -9.60
C GLU A 33 6.34 -11.71 -11.00
N GLY A 34 5.91 -10.83 -11.91
CA GLY A 34 6.47 -10.69 -13.25
C GLY A 34 7.87 -10.10 -13.29
N GLY A 35 8.30 -9.41 -12.22
CA GLY A 35 9.58 -8.71 -12.17
C GLY A 35 9.63 -7.45 -13.05
N ASP A 36 8.49 -6.84 -13.34
CA ASP A 36 8.42 -5.58 -14.09
C ASP A 36 8.67 -4.41 -13.12
N GLU A 37 9.91 -3.91 -13.10
CA GLU A 37 10.26 -2.77 -12.23
C GLU A 37 9.54 -1.46 -12.60
N GLU A 38 9.24 -1.24 -13.88
CA GLU A 38 8.58 -0.01 -14.33
C GLU A 38 7.09 -0.07 -13.98
N GLY A 39 6.46 -1.22 -14.27
CA GLY A 39 5.10 -1.54 -13.85
C GLY A 39 4.94 -1.45 -12.34
N PHE A 40 5.83 -2.09 -11.58
CA PHE A 40 5.86 -2.03 -10.12
C PHE A 40 5.90 -0.59 -9.60
N ARG A 41 6.83 0.26 -10.07
CA ARG A 41 6.93 1.65 -9.59
C ARG A 41 5.67 2.45 -9.87
N ARG A 42 5.08 2.26 -11.05
CA ARG A 42 3.83 2.91 -11.44
C ARG A 42 2.68 2.47 -10.52
N THR A 43 2.52 1.16 -10.31
CA THR A 43 1.39 0.61 -9.55
C THR A 43 1.52 0.88 -8.06
N LEU A 44 2.73 0.78 -7.50
CA LEU A 44 2.99 1.19 -6.10
C LEU A 44 2.66 2.67 -5.89
N GLY A 45 3.12 3.54 -6.80
CA GLY A 45 2.78 4.96 -6.76
C GLY A 45 1.27 5.19 -6.78
N ALA A 46 0.55 4.50 -7.68
CA ALA A 46 -0.90 4.60 -7.78
C ALA A 46 -1.62 4.12 -6.51
N LEU A 47 -1.17 3.01 -5.90
CA LEU A 47 -1.70 2.50 -4.64
C LEU A 47 -1.53 3.51 -3.50
N LEU A 48 -0.31 4.04 -3.33
CA LEU A 48 -0.03 5.04 -2.30
C LEU A 48 -0.82 6.33 -2.53
N ASP A 49 -0.94 6.79 -3.78
CA ASP A 49 -1.74 7.97 -4.12
C ASP A 49 -3.23 7.75 -3.87
N ALA A 50 -3.76 6.55 -4.13
CA ALA A 50 -5.14 6.20 -3.77
C ALA A 50 -5.35 6.28 -2.26
N VAL A 51 -4.43 5.73 -1.45
CA VAL A 51 -4.49 5.83 0.02
C VAL A 51 -4.45 7.28 0.49
N ARG A 52 -3.56 8.11 -0.07
CA ARG A 52 -3.46 9.54 0.28
C ARG A 52 -4.71 10.32 -0.12
N ARG A 53 -5.32 9.99 -1.27
CA ARG A 53 -6.50 10.68 -1.81
C ARG A 53 -7.80 10.29 -1.11
N LEU A 54 -7.96 9.00 -0.81
CA LEU A 54 -9.18 8.45 -0.24
C LEU A 54 -9.17 8.50 1.30
N GLY A 55 -7.98 8.57 1.90
CA GLY A 55 -7.80 8.60 3.34
C GLY A 55 -7.63 10.01 3.91
N SER A 56 -7.66 10.07 5.23
CA SER A 56 -7.33 11.27 6.01
C SER A 56 -6.03 11.02 6.79
N PRO A 57 -4.98 11.82 6.59
CA PRO A 57 -3.74 11.65 7.34
C PRO A 57 -3.98 11.88 8.83
N LEU A 58 -3.36 11.04 9.66
CA LEU A 58 -3.33 11.21 11.10
C LEU A 58 -2.15 12.10 11.52
N PRO A 59 -2.20 12.71 12.72
CA PRO A 59 -1.06 13.43 13.29
C PRO A 59 0.21 12.57 13.33
N ALA A 60 1.37 13.21 13.21
CA ALA A 60 2.66 12.50 13.21
C ALA A 60 2.99 11.81 14.55
N ASP A 61 2.35 12.24 15.64
CA ASP A 61 2.42 11.65 16.97
C ASP A 61 1.32 10.60 17.24
N ALA A 62 0.44 10.34 16.26
CA ALA A 62 -0.53 9.26 16.36
C ALA A 62 0.17 7.90 16.32
N LEU A 63 -0.21 7.02 17.25
CA LEU A 63 0.31 5.67 17.39
C LEU A 63 -0.83 4.67 17.44
N GLU A 64 -1.75 4.78 16.48
CA GLU A 64 -2.88 3.86 16.38
C GLU A 64 -2.40 2.48 15.90
N PRO A 65 -3.03 1.38 16.34
CA PRO A 65 -2.77 0.06 15.74
C PRO A 65 -3.04 0.12 14.24
N SER A 66 -2.06 -0.27 13.43
CA SER A 66 -2.21 -0.28 11.96
C SER A 66 -2.71 -1.66 11.53
N GLU A 67 -3.82 -1.67 10.80
CA GLU A 67 -4.41 -2.89 10.23
C GLU A 67 -3.68 -3.29 8.94
N LEU A 68 -3.15 -2.30 8.23
CA LEU A 68 -2.40 -2.47 6.98
C LEU A 68 -1.09 -1.68 7.03
N ILE A 69 -0.01 -2.27 6.54
CA ILE A 69 1.30 -1.63 6.39
C ILE A 69 1.71 -1.68 4.93
N LEU A 70 1.89 -0.51 4.33
CA LEU A 70 2.35 -0.34 2.96
C LEU A 70 3.83 0.08 2.94
N PRO A 71 4.58 -0.37 1.92
CA PRO A 71 5.98 0.00 1.75
C PRO A 71 6.15 1.50 1.47
N ALA A 72 7.37 1.97 1.61
CA ALA A 72 7.74 3.34 1.29
C ALA A 72 7.65 3.60 -0.23
N PRO A 73 7.41 4.85 -0.68
CA PRO A 73 7.31 5.17 -2.10
C PRO A 73 8.60 4.93 -2.90
N ASP A 74 9.74 4.86 -2.22
CA ASP A 74 11.06 4.57 -2.77
C ASP A 74 11.51 3.12 -2.56
N ALA A 75 10.63 2.26 -2.01
CA ALA A 75 10.92 0.84 -1.82
C ALA A 75 11.25 0.16 -3.15
N SER A 76 12.25 -0.72 -3.12
CA SER A 76 12.62 -1.53 -4.27
C SER A 76 11.65 -2.71 -4.47
N LEU A 77 11.62 -3.24 -5.69
CA LEU A 77 10.81 -4.42 -6.02
C LEU A 77 11.15 -5.60 -5.12
N ASP A 78 12.44 -5.82 -4.81
CA ASP A 78 12.90 -6.91 -3.94
C ASP A 78 12.42 -6.75 -2.49
N GLU A 79 12.46 -5.52 -1.97
CA GLU A 79 11.93 -5.22 -0.62
C GLU A 79 10.42 -5.47 -0.55
N VAL A 80 9.65 -4.99 -1.53
CA VAL A 80 8.20 -5.21 -1.55
C VAL A 80 7.87 -6.68 -1.76
N ARG A 81 8.63 -7.40 -2.59
CA ARG A 81 8.50 -8.84 -2.76
C ARG A 81 8.65 -9.61 -1.44
N GLY A 82 9.50 -9.14 -0.54
CA GLY A 82 9.64 -9.73 0.80
C GLY A 82 8.49 -9.41 1.75
N MET A 83 7.66 -8.40 1.44
CA MET A 83 6.50 -7.98 2.24
C MET A 83 5.18 -8.59 1.75
N LEU A 84 5.09 -8.92 0.45
CA LEU A 84 3.91 -9.51 -0.15
C LEU A 84 3.61 -10.89 0.44
N THR A 85 2.32 -11.15 0.67
CA THR A 85 1.78 -12.49 0.95
C THR A 85 1.11 -13.07 -0.30
N ASP A 86 0.57 -14.29 -0.24
CA ASP A 86 -0.19 -14.88 -1.36
C ASP A 86 -1.42 -14.03 -1.77
N ASP A 87 -1.94 -13.20 -0.86
CA ASP A 87 -3.07 -12.29 -1.10
C ASP A 87 -2.62 -10.84 -1.42
N GLY A 88 -1.32 -10.58 -1.59
CA GLY A 88 -0.80 -9.22 -1.82
C GLY A 88 -0.37 -8.50 -0.53
N LEU A 89 -0.38 -7.16 -0.56
CA LEU A 89 -0.14 -6.32 0.63
C LEU A 89 -1.43 -6.15 1.45
N ILE A 90 -2.59 -6.24 0.80
CA ILE A 90 -3.88 -5.93 1.40
C ILE A 90 -4.66 -7.23 1.62
N PRO A 91 -4.96 -7.62 2.88
CA PRO A 91 -5.63 -8.89 3.15
C PRO A 91 -7.09 -8.87 2.65
N GLY A 92 -7.42 -9.74 1.68
CA GLY A 92 -8.71 -9.83 0.99
C GLY A 92 -9.97 -9.90 1.85
#